data_AF-A0A327ZDG9-F1
#
_entry.id   AF-A0A327ZDG9-F1
#
_cell.length_a   1.000
_cell.length_b   1.000
_cell.length_c   1.000
_cell.angle_alpha   90.00
_cell.angle_beta   90.00
_cell.angle_gamma   90.00
#
_symmetry.space_group_name_H-M   'P 1'
#
loop_
_entity.id
_entity.type
_entity.pdbx_description
1 polymer ?
#
loop_
_entity_poly.entity_id
_entity_poly.type
_entity_poly.pdbx_seq_one_letter_code
_entity_poly.pdbx_strand_id
1 'polypeptide(L)'
;MPEIAELLAVSKSSAYLWTRDMPLDATPAEAAARRSRHSRAVAEARWGPYRQKRDSEREATRVRLAEWVGALSDREVILLGAVTYWCEGTKAKPWRPGATNLQFINSDPRLILLFLRYVALLGVEPERLRYRLSIHESADVAEATAWWAGILGASAEVFQRPSLKKHNPTTVRRNVGEPYRGCLVINVLKSARLYWEAEAVMEGIALSEDQSAPAIM
;
A
#
# COMPACT_ATOMS: atom_id res chain seq x y z
N MET A 1 23.18 -12.95 -35.33
CA MET A 1 24.62 -13.31 -35.42
C MET A 1 25.02 -14.42 -34.45
N PRO A 2 24.59 -14.44 -33.17
CA PRO A 2 24.89 -15.58 -32.28
C PRO A 2 24.30 -16.90 -32.81
N GLU A 3 23.04 -16.88 -33.25
CA GLU A 3 22.33 -18.08 -33.72
C GLU A 3 22.97 -18.74 -34.96
N ILE A 4 23.38 -17.95 -35.97
CA ILE A 4 24.08 -18.47 -37.17
C ILE A 4 25.44 -19.07 -36.80
N ALA A 5 26.16 -18.40 -35.89
CA ALA A 5 27.45 -18.86 -35.40
C ALA A 5 27.33 -20.18 -34.60
N GLU A 6 26.28 -20.31 -33.78
CA GLU A 6 25.97 -21.52 -33.02
C GLU A 6 25.54 -22.67 -33.93
N LEU A 7 24.63 -22.43 -34.89
CA LEU A 7 24.15 -23.45 -35.83
C LEU A 7 25.28 -24.02 -36.70
N LEU A 8 26.16 -23.15 -37.18
CA LEU A 8 27.26 -23.52 -38.10
C LEU A 8 28.58 -23.81 -37.37
N ALA A 9 28.60 -23.75 -36.03
CA ALA A 9 29.80 -23.92 -35.20
C ALA A 9 31.00 -23.07 -35.65
N VAL A 10 30.76 -21.84 -36.10
CA VAL A 10 31.79 -20.88 -36.54
C VAL A 10 31.93 -19.71 -35.56
N SER A 11 33.03 -18.96 -35.66
CA SER A 11 33.18 -17.74 -34.86
C SER A 11 32.12 -16.69 -35.23
N LYS A 12 31.69 -15.86 -34.26
CA LYS A 12 30.76 -14.74 -34.49
C LYS A 12 31.28 -13.77 -35.55
N SER A 13 32.60 -13.57 -35.59
CA SER A 13 33.28 -12.73 -36.59
C SER A 13 33.15 -13.31 -38.00
N SER A 14 33.32 -14.63 -38.16
CA SER A 14 33.16 -15.32 -39.44
C SER A 14 31.72 -15.22 -39.98
N ALA A 15 30.72 -15.48 -39.13
CA ALA A 15 29.31 -15.35 -39.50
C ALA A 15 28.92 -13.90 -39.87
N TYR A 16 29.48 -12.90 -39.18
CA TYR A 16 29.27 -11.49 -39.52
C TYR A 16 29.84 -11.14 -40.90
N LEU A 17 31.07 -11.58 -41.21
CA LEU A 17 31.70 -11.30 -42.50
C LEU A 17 30.89 -11.84 -43.68
N TRP A 18 30.22 -12.99 -43.53
CA TRP A 18 29.38 -13.57 -44.58
C TRP A 18 28.03 -12.86 -44.76
N THR A 19 27.52 -12.21 -43.72
CA THR A 19 26.15 -11.68 -43.70
C THR A 19 26.07 -10.16 -43.73
N ARG A 20 27.19 -9.44 -43.53
CA ARG A 20 27.20 -7.97 -43.37
C ARG A 20 26.71 -7.19 -44.59
N ASP A 21 26.87 -7.76 -45.79
CA ASP A 21 26.49 -7.11 -47.05
C ASP A 21 25.10 -7.55 -47.53
N MET A 22 24.42 -8.43 -46.78
CA MET A 22 23.05 -8.82 -47.09
C MET A 22 22.08 -7.70 -46.68
N PRO A 23 21.13 -7.33 -47.56
CA PRO A 23 20.09 -6.37 -47.21
C PRO A 23 19.25 -6.94 -46.05
N LEU A 24 19.01 -6.10 -45.04
CA LEU A 24 18.10 -6.44 -43.95
C LEU A 24 16.69 -6.02 -44.36
N ASP A 25 15.80 -6.97 -44.60
CA ASP A 25 14.38 -6.73 -44.92
C ASP A 25 13.56 -6.16 -43.74
N ALA A 26 14.22 -5.80 -42.63
CA ALA A 26 13.56 -5.30 -41.44
C ALA A 26 13.43 -3.78 -41.47
N THR A 27 12.20 -3.30 -41.30
CA THR A 27 11.93 -1.88 -41.07
C THR A 27 12.67 -1.39 -39.80
N PRO A 28 12.99 -0.08 -39.69
CA PRO A 28 13.59 0.48 -38.48
C PRO A 28 12.79 0.16 -37.19
N ALA A 29 11.47 0.09 -37.28
CA ALA A 29 10.58 -0.28 -36.18
C ALA A 29 10.76 -1.73 -35.74
N GLU A 30 10.87 -2.68 -36.66
CA GLU A 30 11.10 -4.10 -36.36
C GLU A 30 12.49 -4.34 -35.77
N ALA A 31 13.50 -3.65 -36.29
CA ALA A 31 14.86 -3.69 -35.75
C ALA A 31 14.90 -3.13 -34.31
N ALA A 32 14.18 -2.04 -34.03
CA ALA A 32 14.05 -1.49 -32.68
C ALA A 32 13.30 -2.43 -31.73
N ALA A 33 12.20 -3.03 -32.18
CA ALA A 33 11.44 -4.00 -31.41
C ALA A 33 12.29 -5.25 -31.08
N ARG A 34 13.08 -5.76 -32.03
CA ARG A 34 14.01 -6.88 -31.80
C ARG A 34 15.07 -6.53 -30.76
N ARG A 35 15.69 -5.35 -30.85
CA ARG A 35 16.66 -4.88 -29.83
C ARG A 35 16.02 -4.76 -28.46
N SER A 36 14.81 -4.21 -28.37
CA SER A 36 14.06 -4.09 -27.11
C SER A 36 13.78 -5.47 -26.49
N ARG A 37 13.28 -6.43 -27.28
CA ARG A 37 13.06 -7.82 -26.83
C ARG A 37 14.34 -8.47 -26.33
N HIS A 38 15.44 -8.36 -27.07
CA HIS A 38 16.74 -8.89 -26.67
C HIS A 38 17.23 -8.26 -25.36
N SER A 39 17.18 -6.93 -25.24
CA SER A 39 17.57 -6.23 -24.01
C SER A 39 16.72 -6.65 -22.81
N ARG A 40 15.41 -6.84 -23.00
CA ARG A 40 14.51 -7.37 -21.95
C ARG A 40 14.88 -8.79 -21.56
N ALA A 41 15.16 -9.67 -22.52
CA ALA A 41 15.57 -11.05 -22.26
C ALA A 41 16.89 -11.12 -21.50
N VAL A 42 17.88 -10.30 -21.87
CA VAL A 42 19.16 -10.21 -21.14
C VAL A 42 18.95 -9.66 -19.73
N ALA A 43 18.12 -8.63 -19.56
CA ALA A 43 17.79 -8.10 -18.25
C ALA A 43 17.03 -9.13 -17.37
N GLU A 44 16.14 -9.92 -17.97
CA GLU A 44 15.42 -10.99 -17.29
C GLU A 44 16.35 -12.11 -16.85
N ALA A 45 17.23 -12.61 -17.74
CA ALA A 45 18.20 -13.64 -17.40
C ALA A 45 19.16 -13.18 -16.29
N ARG A 46 19.56 -11.90 -16.32
CA ARG A 46 20.48 -11.34 -15.32
C ARG A 46 19.80 -11.08 -13.98
N TRP A 47 18.60 -10.51 -13.96
CA TRP A 47 17.94 -10.03 -12.73
C TRP A 47 16.82 -10.94 -12.21
N GLY A 48 16.34 -11.87 -13.03
CA GLY A 48 15.29 -12.84 -12.69
C GLY A 48 15.63 -13.64 -11.44
N PRO A 49 16.82 -14.27 -11.35
CA PRO A 49 17.23 -15.02 -10.16
C PRO A 49 17.27 -14.14 -8.89
N TYR A 50 17.74 -12.89 -9.00
CA TYR A 50 17.78 -11.95 -7.88
C TYR A 50 16.38 -11.54 -7.42
N ARG A 51 15.45 -11.29 -8.36
CA ARG A 51 14.05 -11.01 -8.02
C ARG A 51 13.39 -12.20 -7.35
N GLN A 52 13.57 -13.40 -7.90
CA GLN A 52 13.01 -14.62 -7.33
C GLN A 52 13.54 -14.87 -5.91
N LYS A 53 14.86 -14.72 -5.71
CA LYS A 53 15.47 -14.84 -4.38
C LYS A 53 14.89 -13.81 -3.41
N ARG A 54 14.87 -12.53 -3.79
CA ARG A 54 14.30 -11.45 -2.96
C ARG A 54 12.83 -11.70 -2.62
N ASP A 55 12.04 -12.11 -3.59
CA ASP A 55 10.60 -12.34 -3.41
C ASP A 55 10.38 -13.57 -2.49
N SER A 56 11.22 -14.60 -2.59
CA SER A 56 11.22 -15.75 -1.66
C SER A 56 11.62 -15.38 -0.23
N GLU A 57 12.65 -14.53 -0.05
CA GLU A 57 13.08 -14.03 1.26
C GLU A 57 12.01 -13.14 1.90
N ARG A 58 11.33 -12.34 1.08
CA ARG A 58 10.20 -11.51 1.50
C ARG A 58 9.02 -12.36 1.96
N GLU A 59 8.67 -13.42 1.23
CA GLU A 59 7.59 -14.31 1.64
C GLU A 59 7.95 -15.11 2.89
N ALA A 60 9.17 -15.64 3.00
CA ALA A 60 9.64 -16.32 4.20
C ALA A 60 9.57 -15.40 5.44
N THR A 61 9.95 -14.13 5.28
CA THR A 61 9.81 -13.12 6.34
C THR A 61 8.35 -12.86 6.68
N ARG A 62 7.46 -12.78 5.68
CA ARG A 62 6.02 -12.57 5.89
C ARG A 62 5.41 -13.69 6.70
N VAL A 63 5.67 -14.94 6.33
CA VAL A 63 5.13 -16.13 7.03
C VAL A 63 5.64 -16.17 8.46
N ARG A 64 6.96 -16.07 8.67
CA ARG A 64 7.58 -16.09 10.00
C ARG A 64 7.01 -15.02 10.92
N LEU A 65 6.88 -13.78 10.44
CA LEU A 65 6.37 -12.68 11.26
C LEU A 65 4.86 -12.78 11.48
N ALA A 66 4.09 -13.31 10.53
CA ALA A 66 2.67 -13.58 10.74
C ALA A 66 2.45 -14.61 11.85
N GLU A 67 3.25 -15.67 11.89
CA GLU A 67 3.24 -16.66 12.97
C GLU A 67 3.66 -16.06 14.32
N TRP A 68 4.71 -15.25 14.33
CA TRP A 68 5.17 -14.58 15.56
C TRP A 68 4.15 -13.60 16.13
N VAL A 69 3.45 -12.84 15.28
CA VAL A 69 2.37 -11.93 15.70
C VAL A 69 1.20 -12.71 16.31
N GLY A 70 0.84 -13.84 15.69
CA GLY A 70 -0.24 -14.69 16.19
C GLY A 70 -1.58 -13.96 16.35
N ALA A 71 -2.37 -14.40 17.34
CA ALA A 71 -3.63 -13.76 17.69
C ALA A 71 -3.39 -12.62 18.68
N LEU A 72 -3.79 -11.40 18.29
CA LEU A 72 -3.75 -10.25 19.19
C LEU A 72 -4.89 -10.30 20.21
N SER A 73 -4.56 -10.12 21.47
CA SER A 73 -5.50 -9.86 22.57
C SER A 73 -6.22 -8.52 22.38
N ASP A 74 -7.37 -8.35 23.05
CA ASP A 74 -8.13 -7.10 23.00
C ASP A 74 -7.32 -5.91 23.49
N ARG A 75 -6.50 -6.10 24.53
CA ARG A 75 -5.59 -5.07 25.04
C ARG A 75 -4.59 -4.63 23.95
N GLU A 76 -3.97 -5.56 23.25
CA GLU A 76 -3.01 -5.23 22.18
C GLU A 76 -3.68 -4.48 21.03
N VAL A 77 -4.89 -4.88 20.64
CA VAL A 77 -5.66 -4.17 19.60
C VAL A 77 -6.02 -2.76 20.06
N ILE A 78 -6.41 -2.57 21.32
CA ILE A 78 -6.70 -1.24 21.88
C ILE A 78 -5.46 -0.34 21.82
N LEU A 79 -4.31 -0.84 22.26
CA LEU A 79 -3.05 -0.08 22.23
C LEU A 79 -2.62 0.25 20.79
N LEU A 80 -2.60 -0.75 19.89
CA LEU A 80 -2.22 -0.57 18.49
C LEU A 80 -3.18 0.36 17.75
N GLY A 81 -4.48 0.23 18.03
CA GLY A 81 -5.53 1.07 17.47
C GLY A 81 -5.41 2.53 17.90
N ALA A 82 -5.17 2.78 19.20
CA ALA A 82 -4.93 4.12 19.73
C ALA A 82 -3.69 4.77 19.10
N VAL A 83 -2.56 4.05 19.03
CA VAL A 83 -1.32 4.55 18.39
C VAL A 83 -1.55 4.85 16.91
N THR A 84 -2.19 3.92 16.18
CA THR A 84 -2.50 4.09 14.76
C THR A 84 -3.39 5.32 14.53
N TYR A 85 -4.43 5.47 15.34
CA TYR A 85 -5.28 6.66 15.32
C TYR A 85 -4.50 7.93 15.66
N TRP A 86 -3.57 7.90 16.61
CA TRP A 86 -2.76 9.06 16.94
C TRP A 86 -1.78 9.45 15.82
N CYS A 87 -1.36 8.53 14.98
CA CYS A 87 -0.51 8.82 13.83
C CYS A 87 -1.28 9.39 12.63
N GLU A 88 -2.42 8.80 12.29
CA GLU A 88 -3.12 9.04 11.01
C GLU A 88 -4.52 9.65 11.17
N GLY A 89 -5.04 9.70 12.40
CA GLY A 89 -6.35 10.23 12.73
C GLY A 89 -6.37 11.74 12.94
N THR A 90 -7.57 12.31 12.91
CA THR A 90 -7.75 13.73 13.20
C THR A 90 -7.57 14.03 14.68
N LYS A 91 -6.82 15.08 14.99
CA LYS A 91 -6.64 15.56 16.37
C LYS A 91 -7.40 16.85 16.60
N ALA A 92 -8.00 16.99 17.77
CA ALA A 92 -8.50 18.27 18.24
C ALA A 92 -7.36 19.29 18.23
N LYS A 93 -7.69 20.54 17.88
CA LYS A 93 -6.72 21.64 17.82
C LYS A 93 -7.02 22.63 18.95
N PRO A 94 -6.01 23.34 19.50
CA PRO A 94 -6.24 24.31 20.57
C PRO A 94 -7.31 25.36 20.23
N TRP A 95 -7.39 25.77 18.96
CA TRP A 95 -8.39 26.74 18.46
C TRP A 95 -9.75 26.12 18.12
N ARG A 96 -9.91 24.80 18.26
CA ARG A 96 -11.16 24.07 18.03
C ARG A 96 -11.22 22.80 18.90
N PRO A 97 -11.27 22.94 20.24
CA PRO A 97 -11.21 21.80 21.16
C PRO A 97 -12.42 20.87 21.05
N GLY A 98 -13.57 21.36 20.58
CA GLY A 98 -14.76 20.55 20.34
C GLY A 98 -14.72 19.65 19.09
N ALA A 99 -13.63 19.68 18.31
CA ALA A 99 -13.44 18.80 17.15
C ALA A 99 -12.92 17.41 17.57
N THR A 100 -13.64 16.75 18.47
CA THR A 100 -13.34 15.40 18.98
C THR A 100 -14.02 14.31 18.17
N ASN A 101 -14.23 14.55 16.87
CA ASN A 101 -14.74 13.54 15.97
C ASN A 101 -13.62 12.56 15.63
N LEU A 102 -13.82 11.28 15.94
CA LEU A 102 -12.90 10.20 15.58
C LEU A 102 -13.00 9.95 14.07
N GLN A 103 -12.13 10.62 13.32
CA GLN A 103 -11.96 10.45 11.88
C GLN A 103 -10.59 9.86 11.59
N PHE A 104 -10.56 8.82 10.77
CA PHE A 104 -9.36 8.12 10.36
C PHE A 104 -9.28 8.08 8.83
N ILE A 105 -8.09 8.31 8.28
CA ILE A 105 -7.87 8.25 6.84
C ILE A 105 -6.60 7.45 6.53
N ASN A 106 -6.71 6.47 5.64
CA ASN A 106 -5.53 5.77 5.15
C ASN A 106 -5.78 5.13 3.78
N SER A 107 -4.73 4.86 3.02
CA SER A 107 -4.80 4.09 1.76
C SER A 107 -4.45 2.61 1.94
N ASP A 108 -3.85 2.23 3.07
CA ASP A 108 -3.51 0.84 3.36
C ASP A 108 -4.70 0.10 3.98
N PRO A 109 -5.23 -0.95 3.33
CA PRO A 109 -6.37 -1.69 3.86
C PRO A 109 -6.07 -2.39 5.20
N ARG A 110 -4.80 -2.71 5.50
CA ARG A 110 -4.42 -3.34 6.77
C ARG A 110 -4.64 -2.40 7.95
N LEU A 111 -4.28 -1.13 7.80
CA LEU A 111 -4.50 -0.10 8.82
C LEU A 111 -5.99 0.23 8.97
N ILE A 112 -6.74 0.25 7.86
CA ILE A 112 -8.19 0.42 7.88
C ILE A 112 -8.87 -0.71 8.67
N LEU A 113 -8.51 -1.97 8.41
CA LEU A 113 -9.10 -3.12 9.10
C LEU A 113 -8.70 -3.15 10.59
N LEU A 114 -7.46 -2.80 10.93
CA LEU A 114 -7.03 -2.65 12.33
C LEU A 114 -7.86 -1.58 13.05
N PHE A 115 -8.06 -0.42 12.42
CA PHE A 115 -8.86 0.66 13.00
C PHE A 115 -10.33 0.25 13.19
N LEU A 116 -10.91 -0.52 12.26
CA LEU A 116 -12.26 -1.05 12.39
C LEU A 116 -12.38 -2.06 13.54
N ARG A 117 -11.41 -2.97 13.67
CA ARG A 117 -11.36 -3.89 14.82
C ARG A 117 -11.23 -3.13 16.14
N TYR A 118 -10.40 -2.09 16.17
CA TYR A 118 -10.24 -1.20 17.33
C TYR A 118 -11.57 -0.56 17.75
N VAL A 119 -12.27 0.12 16.85
CA VAL A 119 -13.53 0.79 17.22
C VAL A 119 -14.63 -0.21 17.56
N ALA A 120 -14.65 -1.40 16.95
CA ALA A 120 -15.57 -2.47 17.30
C ALA A 120 -15.36 -2.94 18.76
N LEU A 121 -14.11 -3.11 19.21
CA LEU A 121 -13.80 -3.43 20.61
C LEU A 121 -14.23 -2.33 21.59
N LEU A 122 -14.29 -1.08 21.13
CA LEU A 122 -14.84 0.04 21.90
C LEU A 122 -16.38 0.13 21.84
N GLY A 123 -17.07 -0.88 21.31
CA GLY A 123 -18.53 -0.92 21.23
C GLY A 123 -19.12 0.02 20.16
N VAL A 124 -18.38 0.30 19.10
CA VAL A 124 -18.91 1.06 17.96
C VAL A 124 -19.69 0.16 17.03
N GLU A 125 -21.00 0.37 17.00
CA GLU A 125 -21.90 -0.30 16.05
C GLU A 125 -21.64 0.14 14.60
N PRO A 126 -21.82 -0.76 13.60
CA PRO A 126 -21.62 -0.45 12.18
C PRO A 126 -22.42 0.76 11.68
N GLU A 127 -23.61 1.01 12.22
CA GLU A 127 -24.49 2.12 11.84
C GLU A 127 -23.91 3.48 12.23
N ARG A 128 -22.92 3.51 13.13
CA ARG A 128 -22.17 4.73 13.50
C ARG A 128 -21.01 5.01 12.56
N LEU A 129 -20.68 4.09 11.65
CA LEU A 129 -19.59 4.24 10.71
C LEU A 129 -20.08 4.91 9.42
N ARG A 130 -19.34 5.90 8.94
CA ARG A 130 -19.55 6.53 7.64
C ARG A 130 -18.26 6.49 6.85
N TYR A 131 -18.34 5.98 5.63
CA TYR A 131 -17.20 5.83 4.74
C TYR A 131 -17.20 6.92 3.69
N ARG A 132 -16.03 7.37 3.26
CA ARG A 132 -15.88 8.29 2.14
C ARG A 132 -14.54 8.04 1.45
N LEU A 133 -14.51 8.08 0.13
CA LEU A 133 -13.24 8.10 -0.59
C LEU A 133 -12.63 9.50 -0.64
N SER A 134 -11.34 9.60 -0.36
CA SER A 134 -10.50 10.75 -0.71
C SER A 134 -9.62 10.33 -1.88
N ILE A 135 -10.01 10.74 -3.09
CA ILE A 135 -9.46 10.20 -4.34
C ILE A 135 -9.23 11.31 -5.36
N HIS A 136 -8.27 11.12 -6.26
CA HIS A 136 -8.00 12.08 -7.32
C HIS A 136 -9.13 12.08 -8.36
N GLU A 137 -9.45 13.23 -8.93
CA GLU A 137 -10.54 13.38 -9.92
C GLU A 137 -10.33 12.56 -11.20
N SER A 138 -9.09 12.23 -11.53
CA SER A 138 -8.72 11.43 -12.71
C SER A 138 -8.86 9.91 -12.50
N ALA A 139 -9.25 9.45 -11.32
CA ALA A 139 -9.33 8.02 -10.99
C ALA A 139 -10.76 7.51 -11.10
N ASP A 140 -10.92 6.20 -11.31
CA ASP A 140 -12.23 5.55 -11.31
C ASP A 140 -12.77 5.43 -9.88
N VAL A 141 -13.70 6.32 -9.54
CA VAL A 141 -14.35 6.37 -8.23
C VAL A 141 -15.23 5.15 -8.00
N ALA A 142 -15.93 4.67 -9.03
CA ALA A 142 -16.87 3.56 -8.89
C ALA A 142 -16.11 2.26 -8.62
N GLU A 143 -15.04 2.01 -9.39
CA GLU A 143 -14.18 0.85 -9.19
C GLU A 143 -13.48 0.88 -7.82
N ALA A 144 -12.96 2.05 -7.42
CA ALA A 144 -12.36 2.22 -6.10
C ALA A 144 -13.37 1.98 -4.96
N THR A 145 -14.62 2.43 -5.13
CA THR A 145 -15.69 2.23 -4.13
C THR A 145 -16.04 0.76 -4.01
N ALA A 146 -16.21 0.05 -5.13
CA ALA A 146 -16.46 -1.40 -5.12
C ALA A 146 -15.32 -2.18 -4.47
N TRP A 147 -14.06 -1.79 -4.73
CA TRP A 147 -12.90 -2.42 -4.10
C TRP A 147 -12.87 -2.25 -2.59
N TRP A 148 -13.09 -1.02 -2.10
CA TRP A 148 -13.17 -0.77 -0.66
C TRP A 148 -14.38 -1.44 -0.01
N ALA A 149 -15.55 -1.41 -0.65
CA ALA A 149 -16.75 -2.11 -0.19
C ALA A 149 -16.49 -3.62 0.00
N GLY A 150 -15.78 -4.25 -0.95
CA GLY A 150 -15.37 -5.65 -0.86
C GLY A 150 -14.44 -5.94 0.32
N ILE A 151 -13.48 -5.05 0.61
CA ILE A 151 -12.60 -5.18 1.79
C ILE A 151 -13.37 -5.04 3.10
N LEU A 152 -14.32 -4.10 3.15
CA LEU A 152 -15.09 -3.80 4.35
C LEU A 152 -16.22 -4.82 4.59
N GLY A 153 -16.59 -5.62 3.59
CA GLY A 153 -17.82 -6.43 3.63
C GLY A 153 -19.09 -5.57 3.75
N ALA A 154 -19.04 -4.32 3.26
CA ALA A 154 -20.11 -3.34 3.41
C ALA A 154 -20.76 -3.00 2.05
N SER A 155 -22.03 -2.58 2.06
CA SER A 155 -22.70 -2.10 0.86
C SER A 155 -22.05 -0.81 0.34
N ALA A 156 -21.97 -0.63 -0.97
CA ALA A 156 -21.53 0.63 -1.57
C ALA A 156 -22.44 1.82 -1.15
N GLU A 157 -23.68 1.55 -0.76
CA GLU A 157 -24.66 2.56 -0.33
C GLU A 157 -24.28 3.28 0.97
N VAL A 158 -23.44 2.67 1.81
CA VAL A 158 -22.98 3.33 3.06
C VAL A 158 -21.83 4.32 2.82
N PHE A 159 -21.33 4.41 1.59
CA PHE A 159 -20.32 5.38 1.19
C PHE A 159 -20.95 6.74 0.92
N GLN A 160 -20.40 7.76 1.56
CA GLN A 160 -20.72 9.15 1.28
C GLN A 160 -20.09 9.62 -0.03
N ARG A 161 -20.60 10.74 -0.55
CA ARG A 161 -20.01 11.42 -1.72
C ARG A 161 -18.49 11.60 -1.56
N PRO A 162 -17.69 11.15 -2.54
CA PRO A 162 -16.23 11.20 -2.46
C PRO A 162 -15.72 12.65 -2.41
N SER A 163 -14.58 12.82 -1.74
CA SER A 163 -13.79 14.05 -1.79
C SER A 163 -12.77 13.97 -2.92
N LEU A 164 -13.03 14.72 -3.99
CA LEU A 164 -12.17 14.74 -5.18
C LEU A 164 -11.00 15.73 -4.98
N LYS A 165 -9.78 15.21 -5.05
CA LYS A 165 -8.55 16.02 -5.06
C LYS A 165 -8.28 16.48 -6.49
N LYS A 166 -8.27 17.79 -6.70
CA LYS A 166 -7.96 18.42 -7.99
C LYS A 166 -6.45 18.42 -8.25
N HIS A 167 -6.09 18.48 -9.53
CA HIS A 167 -4.69 18.57 -9.96
C HIS A 167 -3.94 19.76 -9.32
N ASN A 168 -2.79 19.49 -8.69
CA ASN A 168 -1.75 20.50 -8.43
C ASN A 168 -0.39 19.94 -8.87
N PRO A 169 -0.04 20.01 -10.18
CA PRO A 169 1.08 19.28 -10.73
C PRO A 169 2.37 20.10 -10.61
N THR A 170 3.01 20.07 -9.45
CA THR A 170 4.44 20.42 -9.33
C THR A 170 5.33 19.17 -9.29
N THR A 171 4.74 17.98 -9.17
CA THR A 171 5.48 16.72 -9.03
C THR A 171 4.93 15.64 -9.97
N VAL A 172 5.84 14.88 -10.58
CA VAL A 172 5.49 13.68 -11.36
C VAL A 172 5.04 12.61 -10.37
N ARG A 173 3.72 12.44 -10.28
CA ARG A 173 3.10 11.46 -9.39
C ARG A 173 3.37 10.04 -9.91
N ARG A 174 3.94 9.17 -9.06
CA ARG A 174 4.21 7.77 -9.39
C ARG A 174 3.08 6.80 -9.02
N ASN A 175 2.18 7.21 -8.13
CA ASN A 175 0.99 6.43 -7.75
C ASN A 175 -0.19 6.75 -8.69
N VAL A 176 0.00 6.55 -9.99
CA VAL A 176 -1.02 6.73 -11.04
C VAL A 176 -1.21 5.40 -11.78
N GLY A 177 -2.44 5.01 -12.07
CA GLY A 177 -2.77 3.76 -12.78
C GLY A 177 -3.84 2.90 -12.11
N GLU A 178 -4.15 1.76 -12.73
CA GLU A 178 -5.19 0.78 -12.33
C GLU A 178 -5.22 0.36 -10.84
N PRO A 179 -4.08 0.18 -10.12
CA PRO A 179 -4.14 -0.22 -8.71
C PRO A 179 -4.43 0.95 -7.75
N TYR A 180 -4.60 2.19 -8.22
CA TYR A 180 -4.85 3.32 -7.33
C TYR A 180 -6.32 3.37 -6.87
N ARG A 181 -6.54 3.08 -5.58
CA ARG A 181 -7.88 3.02 -4.96
C ARG A 181 -8.23 4.22 -4.05
N GLY A 182 -7.40 5.27 -4.07
CA GLY A 182 -7.58 6.42 -3.16
C GLY A 182 -7.31 6.09 -1.69
N CYS A 183 -7.58 7.04 -0.81
CA CYS A 183 -7.61 6.81 0.65
C CYS A 183 -9.06 6.63 1.09
N LEU A 184 -9.30 5.69 2.01
CA LEU A 184 -10.58 5.58 2.70
C LEU A 184 -10.59 6.50 3.91
N VAL A 185 -11.63 7.29 4.05
CA VAL A 185 -11.94 8.06 5.25
C VAL A 185 -13.06 7.34 6.01
N ILE A 186 -12.83 7.07 7.29
CA ILE A 186 -13.81 6.54 8.22
C ILE A 186 -14.15 7.65 9.21
N ASN A 187 -15.44 7.96 9.33
CA ASN A 187 -15.97 8.82 10.38
C ASN A 187 -16.80 7.98 11.34
N VAL A 188 -16.47 8.05 12.63
CA VAL A 188 -17.30 7.47 13.69
C VAL A 188 -18.22 8.54 14.25
N LEU A 189 -19.53 8.34 14.13
CA LEU A 189 -20.54 9.24 14.66
C LEU A 189 -20.60 9.17 16.20
N LYS A 190 -20.90 10.31 16.83
CA LYS A 190 -21.02 10.46 18.30
C LYS A 190 -19.78 9.95 19.05
N SER A 191 -18.58 10.34 18.61
CA SER A 191 -17.31 9.73 19.01
C SER A 191 -16.45 10.56 19.97
N ALA A 192 -16.97 11.64 20.54
CA ALA A 192 -16.22 12.51 21.45
C ALA A 192 -15.59 11.74 22.63
N ARG A 193 -16.34 10.83 23.24
CA ARG A 193 -15.84 9.97 24.32
C ARG A 193 -14.72 9.03 23.84
N LEU A 194 -14.89 8.41 22.67
CA LEU A 194 -13.89 7.50 22.10
C LEU A 194 -12.59 8.21 21.74
N TYR A 195 -12.68 9.48 21.34
CA TYR A 195 -11.51 10.34 21.14
C TYR A 195 -10.73 10.50 22.44
N TRP A 196 -11.40 10.84 23.55
CA TRP A 196 -10.74 10.99 24.86
C TRP A 196 -10.17 9.68 25.38
N GLU A 197 -10.84 8.56 25.14
CA GLU A 197 -10.31 7.23 25.48
C GLU A 197 -9.02 6.95 24.69
N ALA A 198 -8.97 7.27 23.39
CA ALA A 198 -7.74 7.12 22.60
C ALA A 198 -6.60 8.03 23.08
N GLU A 199 -6.92 9.28 23.45
CA GLU A 199 -5.97 10.23 24.03
C GLU A 199 -5.41 9.74 25.38
N ALA A 200 -6.29 9.31 26.28
CA ALA A 200 -5.90 8.77 27.59
C ALA A 200 -5.05 7.50 27.47
N VAL A 201 -5.33 6.63 26.49
CA VAL A 201 -4.46 5.48 26.19
C VAL A 201 -3.06 5.93 25.77
N MET A 202 -2.96 6.96 24.93
CA MET A 202 -1.66 7.50 24.51
C MET A 202 -0.88 8.13 25.66
N GLU A 203 -1.56 8.84 26.55
CA GLU A 203 -0.97 9.35 27.79
C GLU A 203 -0.48 8.19 28.67
N GLY A 204 -1.30 7.15 28.84
CA GLY A 204 -0.92 5.94 29.58
C GLY A 204 0.29 5.21 28.99
N ILE A 205 0.42 5.15 27.66
CA ILE A 205 1.62 4.61 26.98
C ILE A 205 2.84 5.49 27.26
N ALA A 206 2.70 6.82 27.23
CA ALA A 206 3.82 7.72 27.48
C ALA A 206 4.29 7.67 28.95
N LEU A 207 3.38 7.39 29.88
CA LEU A 207 3.66 7.25 31.31
C LEU A 207 4.07 5.83 31.72
N SER A 208 4.03 4.84 30.80
CA SER A 208 4.37 3.48 31.16
C SER A 208 5.87 3.37 31.44
N GLU A 209 6.23 3.12 32.70
CA GLU A 209 7.61 2.85 33.09
C GLU A 209 8.03 1.44 32.63
N ASP A 210 9.32 1.31 32.32
CA ASP A 210 9.92 0.03 31.94
C ASP A 210 10.08 -0.86 33.18
N GLN A 211 9.31 -1.95 33.26
CA GLN A 211 9.44 -2.92 34.36
C GLN A 211 10.77 -3.70 34.32
N SER A 212 11.64 -3.44 33.34
CA SER A 212 12.93 -4.10 33.16
C SER A 212 14.16 -3.22 33.41
N ALA A 213 13.99 -1.96 33.82
CA ALA A 213 15.10 -1.13 34.25
C ALA A 213 15.61 -1.59 35.63
N PRO A 214 16.86 -2.06 35.78
CA PRO A 214 17.39 -2.34 37.11
C PRO A 214 17.45 -1.03 37.90
N ALA A 215 17.01 -1.07 39.15
CA ALA A 215 17.21 0.02 40.09
C ALA A 215 18.71 0.34 40.15
N ILE A 216 19.10 1.51 39.64
CA ILE A 216 20.44 2.02 39.80
C ILE A 216 20.55 2.47 41.27
N MET A 217 21.13 1.60 42.10
CA MET A 217 21.76 1.97 43.38
C MET A 217 23.20 2.38 43.12
#